data_AF-A0A7V8QRG7-F1
#
_entry.id   AF-A0A7V8QRG7-F1
#
_cell.length_a   1.000
_cell.length_b   1.000
_cell.length_c   1.000
_cell.angle_alpha   90.00
_cell.angle_beta   90.00
_cell.angle_gamma   90.00
#
_symmetry.space_group_name_H-M   'P 1'
#
loop_
_entity.id
_entity.type
_entity.pdbx_description
1 polymer ?
#
loop_
_entity_poly.entity_id
_entity_poly.type
_entity_poly.pdbx_seq_one_letter_code
_entity_poly.pdbx_strand_id
1 'polypeptide(L)' 'MYFHITILNTMNNYPIATILGGGGFIGRYLVRKMTERNYQCIIPTRNAYLKGYLKTQAPPGAIEFIDFNPKDFSKIK' A
#
# COMPACT_ATOMS: atom_id res chain seq x y z
N MET A 1 -7.96 16.82 -2.11
CA MET A 1 -7.74 15.36 -2.17
C MET A 1 -6.65 15.03 -1.16
N TYR A 2 -7.04 14.65 0.06
CA TYR A 2 -6.08 14.41 1.14
C TYR A 2 -5.48 13.01 0.99
N PHE A 3 -4.17 12.93 0.78
CA PHE A 3 -3.41 11.69 0.92
C PHE A 3 -3.12 11.48 2.40
N HIS A 4 -3.76 10.49 3.01
CA HIS A 4 -3.47 10.11 4.39
C HIS A 4 -2.51 8.91 4.36
N ILE A 5 -1.32 9.07 4.94
CA ILE A 5 -0.36 7.99 5.13
C ILE A 5 -0.28 7.66 6.62
N THR A 6 -0.43 6.38 6.95
CA THR A 6 -0.31 5.91 8.33
C THR A 6 0.89 4.97 8.39
N ILE A 7 1.91 5.37 9.15
CA ILE A 7 3.12 4.58 9.38
C ILE A 7 2.93 3.85 10.71
N LEU A 8 2.93 2.52 10.67
CA LEU A 8 2.89 1.69 11.87
C LEU A 8 4.29 1.10 12.08
N ASN A 9 5.00 1.57 13.10
CA ASN A 9 6.23 0.93 13.56
C ASN A 9 5.85 -0.27 14.42
N THR A 10 6.01 -1.48 13.89
CA THR A 10 5.94 -2.71 14.68
C THR A 10 7.33 -3.07 15.21
N MET A 11 7.41 -3.85 16.30
CA MET A 11 8.67 -4.24 16.96
C MET A 11 9.57 -5.20 16.14
N ASN A 12 9.36 -5.32 14.83
CA ASN A 12 10.20 -6.09 13.90
C ASN A 12 10.92 -5.16 12.92
N ASN A 13 12.12 -5.55 12.49
CA ASN A 13 13.09 -4.77 11.67
C ASN A 13 12.60 -4.30 10.28
N TYR A 14 11.31 -4.43 9.93
CA TYR A 14 10.73 -3.97 8.68
C TYR A 14 9.52 -3.06 8.95
N PRO A 15 9.64 -1.74 8.74
CA PRO A 15 8.55 -0.81 8.98
C PRO A 15 7.43 -0.99 7.95
N ILE A 16 6.18 -0.96 8.41
CA ILE A 16 4.99 -1.20 7.58
C ILE A 16 4.31 0.14 7.30
N ALA A 17 4.09 0.43 6.02
CA ALA A 17 3.41 1.64 5.55
C ALA A 17 2.08 1.26 4.89
N THR A 18 0.97 1.79 5.43
CA THR A 18 -0.34 1.65 4.78
C THR A 18 -0.60 2.88 3.91
N ILE A 19 -0.67 2.69 2.60
CA ILE A 19 -0.81 3.77 1.62
C ILE A 19 -2.20 3.71 0.97
N LEU A 20 -3.11 4.54 1.48
CA LEU A 20 -4.41 4.76 0.86
C LEU A 20 -4.23 5.48 -0.47
N GLY A 21 -4.66 4.86 -1.58
CA GLY A 21 -4.50 5.44 -2.92
C GLY A 21 -3.14 5.22 -3.57
N GLY A 22 -2.38 4.20 -3.15
CA GLY A 22 -1.06 3.86 -3.73
C GLY A 22 -1.06 3.54 -5.23
N GLY A 23 -2.21 3.19 -5.82
CA GLY A 23 -2.35 2.93 -7.26
C GLY A 23 -2.53 4.18 -8.16
N GLY A 24 -2.43 5.39 -7.61
CA GLY A 24 -2.54 6.66 -8.36
C GLY A 24 -1.21 7.16 -8.94
N PHE A 25 -1.23 8.33 -9.58
CA PHE A 25 -0.03 8.93 -10.18
C PHE A 25 1.08 9.14 -9.14
N ILE A 26 0.78 9.82 -8.03
CA ILE A 26 1.77 10.08 -6.96
C ILE A 26 2.00 8.84 -6.08
N GLY A 27 0.97 8.02 -5.89
CA GLY A 27 1.04 6.80 -5.08
C GLY A 27 2.08 5.81 -5.58
N ARG A 28 2.19 5.60 -6.90
CA ARG A 28 3.18 4.67 -7.46
C ARG A 28 4.63 5.09 -7.17
N TYR A 29 4.91 6.40 -7.24
CA TYR A 29 6.25 6.94 -6.96
C TYR A 29 6.57 6.85 -5.47
N LEU A 30 5.58 7.11 -4.61
CA LEU A 30 5.73 6.99 -3.16
C LEU A 30 6.02 5.54 -2.74
N VAL A 31 5.27 4.57 -3.26
CA VAL A 31 5.49 3.15 -3.01
C VAL A 31 6.89 2.73 -3.45
N ARG A 32 7.36 3.23 -4.60
CA ARG A 32 8.73 2.96 -5.06
C ARG A 32 9.79 3.51 -4.10
N LYS A 33 9.62 4.73 -3.60
CA LYS A 33 10.54 5.31 -2.60
C LYS A 33 10.48 4.63 -1.23
N MET A 34 9.33 4.11 -0.84
CA MET A 34 9.17 3.35 0.40
C MET A 34 9.81 1.97 0.29
N THR A 35 9.60 1.27 -0.83
CA THR A 35 10.22 -0.04 -1.10
C THR A 35 11.74 0.04 -1.24
N GLU A 36 12.29 1.12 -1.81
CA GLU A 36 13.74 1.43 -1.78
C GLU A 36 14.29 1.55 -0.35
N ARG A 37 13.46 1.95 0.62
CA ARG A 37 13.81 2.07 2.04
C ARG A 37 13.48 0.82 2.85
N ASN A 38 13.22 -0.31 2.20
CA ASN A 38 12.82 -1.57 2.82
C ASN A 38 11.52 -1.51 3.64
N TYR A 39 10.58 -0.65 3.27
CA TYR A 39 9.25 -0.66 3.86
C TYR A 39 8.37 -1.73 3.20
N GLN A 40 7.63 -2.47 4.01
CA GLN A 40 6.52 -3.28 3.52
C GLN A 40 5.31 -2.37 3.31
N CYS A 41 4.86 -2.26 2.08
CA CYS A 41 3.76 -1.37 1.68
C CYS A 41 2.45 -2.14 1.58
N ILE A 42 1.48 -1.81 2.42
CA ILE A 42 0.12 -2.32 2.34
C ILE A 42 -0.73 -1.29 1.60
N ILE A 43 -1.27 -1.66 0.46
CA ILE A 43 -2.05 -0.76 -0.40
C ILE A 43 -3.50 -1.23 -0.41
N PRO A 44 -4.38 -0.62 0.39
CA PRO A 44 -5.82 -0.79 0.25
C PRO A 44 -6.29 -0.17 -1.07
N THR A 45 -6.91 -0.97 -1.91
CA THR A 45 -7.43 -0.57 -3.22
C THR A 45 -8.85 -1.09 -3.42
N ARG A 46 -9.65 -0.40 -4.25
CA ARG A 46 -11.00 -0.88 -4.61
C ARG A 46 -10.98 -2.03 -5.61
N ASN A 47 -9.87 -2.25 -6.31
CA ASN A 47 -9.69 -3.30 -7.29
C ASN A 47 -8.21 -3.67 -7.38
N ALA A 48 -7.79 -4.68 -6.62
CA ALA A 48 -6.39 -5.12 -6.58
C ALA A 48 -5.86 -5.61 -7.95
N TYR A 49 -6.70 -6.22 -8.78
CA TYR A 49 -6.30 -6.76 -10.09
C TYR A 49 -5.79 -5.67 -11.04
N LEU A 50 -6.51 -4.54 -11.13
CA LEU A 50 -6.12 -3.43 -12.00
C LEU A 50 -4.81 -2.76 -11.57
N LYS A 51 -4.38 -2.95 -10.32
CA LYS A 51 -3.17 -2.35 -9.75
C LYS A 51 -2.00 -3.33 -9.66
N GLY A 52 -2.12 -4.52 -10.26
CA GLY A 52 -1.07 -5.54 -10.30
C GLY A 52 0.28 -5.06 -10.84
N TYR A 53 0.30 -4.05 -11.72
CA TYR A 53 1.53 -3.46 -12.26
C TYR A 53 2.46 -2.84 -11.19
N LEU A 54 1.96 -2.52 -9.98
CA LEU A 54 2.81 -2.06 -8.89
C LEU A 54 3.69 -3.19 -8.34
N LYS A 55 3.22 -4.44 -8.35
CA LYS A 55 3.98 -5.60 -7.86
C LYS A 55 5.21 -5.91 -8.71
N THR A 56 5.19 -5.59 -10.01
CA THR A 56 6.35 -5.80 -10.89
C THR A 56 7.43 -4.74 -10.71
N GLN A 57 7.12 -3.59 -10.09
CA GLN A 57 8.05 -2.48 -9.90
C GLN A 57 8.79 -2.50 -8.57
N ALA A 58 8.49 -3.47 -7.71
CA ALA A 58 9.01 -3.59 -6.36
C ALA A 58 9.55 -5.01 -6.11
N PRO A 59 10.44 -5.18 -5.12
CA PRO A 59 10.90 -6.51 -4.73
C PRO A 59 9.73 -7.41 -4.30
N PRO A 60 9.78 -8.71 -4.61
CA PRO A 60 8.73 -9.64 -4.24
C PRO A 60 8.51 -9.64 -2.72
N GLY A 61 7.25 -9.59 -2.28
CA GLY A 61 6.89 -9.51 -0.86
C GLY A 61 6.86 -8.09 -0.27
N ALA A 62 7.34 -7.07 -1.00
CA ALA A 62 7.36 -5.70 -0.49
C ALA A 62 6.02 -4.95 -0.63
N ILE A 63 5.11 -5.43 -1.50
CA ILE A 63 3.80 -4.82 -1.73
C ILE A 63 2.70 -5.86 -1.55
N GLU A 64 1.76 -5.54 -0.67
CA GLU A 64 0.54 -6.29 -0.44
C GLU A 64 -0.68 -5.46 -0.82
N PHE A 65 -1.63 -6.05 -1.54
CA PHE A 65 -2.89 -5.40 -1.88
C PHE A 65 -4.00 -5.94 -1.01
N ILE A 66 -4.79 -5.04 -0.44
CA ILE A 66 -6.00 -5.37 0.29
C ILE A 66 -7.19 -4.79 -0.46
N ASP A 67 -8.21 -5.60 -0.72
CA ASP A 67 -9.46 -5.08 -1.29
C ASP A 67 -10.24 -4.32 -0.23
N PHE A 68 -10.29 -3.00 -0.41
CA PHE A 68 -10.93 -2.07 0.50
C PHE A 68 -12.03 -1.30 -0.22
N ASN A 69 -13.26 -1.42 0.28
CA ASN A 69 -14.40 -0.66 -0.21
C ASN A 69 -14.87 0.31 0.89
N PRO A 70 -14.76 1.64 0.70
CA PRO A 70 -15.19 2.62 1.69
C PRO A 70 -16.70 2.64 1.95
N LYS A 71 -17.50 1.94 1.11
CA LYS A 71 -18.96 1.81 1.31
C LYS A 71 -19.33 0.60 2.19
N ASP A 72 -18.39 -0.30 2.42
CA ASP A 72 -18.65 -1.57 3.09
C ASP A 72 -17.66 -1.76 4.24
N PHE A 73 -18.04 -1.21 5.39
CA PHE A 73 -17.27 -1.31 6.62
C PHE A 73 -17.37 -2.69 7.28
N SER A 74 -18.21 -3.60 6.77
CA SER A 74 -18.34 -4.96 7.30
C SER A 74 -17.06 -5.78 7.16
N LYS A 75 -16.19 -5.40 6.21
CA LYS A 75 -14.87 -6.00 5.98
C LYS A 75 -13.77 -5.44 6.90
N ILE A 76 -14.07 -4.40 7.66
CA ILE A 76 -13.17 -3.84 8.66
C ILE A 76 -13.61 -4.40 10.02
N LYS A 77 -13.10 -5.58 10.37
CA LYS A 77 -13.33 -6.19 11.69
C LYS A 77 -12.00 -6.49 12.35
#